data_AF-A0A9E3ALM8-F1
#
_entry.id   AF-A0A9E3ALM8-F1
#
_cell.length_a   1.000
_cell.length_b   1.000
_cell.length_c   1.000
_cell.angle_alpha   90.00
_cell.angle_beta   90.00
_cell.angle_gamma   90.00
#
_symmetry.space_group_name_H-M   'P 1'
#
loop_
_entity.id
_entity.type
_entity.pdbx_description
1 polymer ?
#
loop_
_entity_poly.entity_id
_entity_poly.type
_entity_poly.pdbx_seq_one_letter_code
_entity_poly.pdbx_strand_id
1 'polypeptide(L)' 'GVLAGHAPFMTTLREGFVTIHEGERLHRFEVQGGFADVTPQGLTILAEHARDAGVGNPNSATH' A
#
# COMPACT_ATOMS: atom_id res chain seq x y z
N GLY A 1 7.09 7.47 -5.84
CA GLY A 1 7.08 6.26 -6.69
C GLY A 1 8.50 5.73 -6.77
N VAL A 2 8.67 4.42 -6.70
CA VAL A 2 9.98 3.76 -6.78
C VAL A 2 10.10 3.19 -8.20
N LEU A 3 11.18 3.54 -8.91
CA LEU A 3 11.42 3.09 -10.28
C LEU A 3 12.24 1.78 -10.28
N ALA A 4 12.27 1.11 -11.44
CA ALA A 4 13.08 -0.09 -11.64
C ALA A 4 14.57 0.20 -11.35
N GLY A 5 15.23 -0.67 -10.58
CA GLY A 5 16.64 -0.53 -10.21
C GLY A 5 16.93 0.34 -8.99
N HIS A 6 15.92 0.73 -8.21
CA HIS A 6 16.13 1.45 -6.95
C HIS A 6 16.87 0.58 -5.92
N ALA A 7 17.79 1.17 -5.16
CA ALA A 7 18.49 0.48 -4.07
C ALA A 7 17.51 0.08 -2.94
N PRO A 8 17.71 -1.03 -2.22
CA PRO A 8 16.84 -1.38 -1.11
C PRO A 8 16.73 -0.25 -0.08
N PHE A 9 15.53 0.05 0.37
CA PHE A 9 15.31 1.03 1.44
C PHE A 9 14.08 0.69 2.27
N MET A 10 14.12 1.16 3.53
CA MET A 10 13.04 0.99 4.48
C MET A 10 12.51 2.36 4.91
N THR A 11 11.20 2.48 5.04
CA THR A 11 10.55 3.71 5.50
C THR A 11 9.39 3.41 6.44
N THR A 12 9.06 4.37 7.30
CA THR A 12 7.89 4.28 8.19
C THR A 12 6.61 4.68 7.45
N LEU A 13 5.52 4.04 7.80
CA LEU A 13 4.18 4.35 7.32
C LEU A 13 3.40 5.05 8.42
N ARG A 14 2.66 6.09 8.04
CA ARG A 14 1.68 6.73 8.90
C ARG A 14 0.34 6.01 8.78
N GLU A 15 -0.55 6.26 9.73
CA GLU A 15 -1.94 5.85 9.64
C GLU A 15 -2.58 6.40 8.35
N GLY A 16 -3.38 5.55 7.69
CA GLY A 16 -4.09 5.93 6.46
C GLY A 16 -4.48 4.74 5.61
N PHE A 17 -4.67 4.98 4.31
CA PHE A 17 -5.07 3.95 3.36
C PHE A 17 -3.91 3.53 2.45
N VAL A 18 -3.72 2.23 2.33
CA VAL A 18 -2.88 1.60 1.31
C VAL A 18 -3.79 1.05 0.22
N THR A 19 -3.51 1.42 -1.03
CA THR A 19 -4.22 0.88 -2.20
C THR A 19 -3.27 0.02 -3.01
N ILE A 20 -3.64 -1.24 -3.24
CA ILE A 20 -2.89 -2.20 -4.04
C ILE A 20 -3.63 -2.37 -5.37
N HIS A 21 -2.90 -2.16 -6.46
CA HIS A 21 -3.40 -2.34 -7.82
C HIS A 21 -3.00 -3.74 -8.31
N GLU A 22 -3.97 -4.62 -8.47
CA GLU A 22 -3.82 -5.97 -9.02
C GLU A 22 -4.53 -6.04 -10.38
N GLY A 23 -3.86 -5.53 -11.43
CA GLY A 23 -4.49 -5.32 -12.73
C GLY A 23 -5.63 -4.29 -12.62
N GLU A 24 -6.84 -4.70 -13.01
CA GLU A 24 -8.06 -3.89 -12.90
C GLU A 24 -8.65 -3.88 -11.48
N ARG A 25 -8.16 -4.75 -10.59
CA ARG A 25 -8.70 -4.88 -9.22
C ARG A 25 -7.95 -3.98 -8.25
N LEU A 26 -8.70 -3.21 -7.46
CA LEU A 26 -8.17 -2.37 -6.40
C LEU A 26 -8.49 -2.99 -5.04
N HIS A 27 -7.45 -3.26 -4.26
CA HIS A 27 -7.59 -3.65 -2.86
C HIS A 27 -7.22 -2.47 -1.98
N ARG A 28 -8.08 -2.10 -1.04
CA ARG A 28 -7.82 -1.00 -0.13
C ARG A 28 -7.75 -1.51 1.30
N PHE A 29 -6.67 -1.15 1.98
CA PHE A 29 -6.44 -1.49 3.37
C PHE A 29 -6.31 -0.22 4.19
N GLU A 30 -7.03 -0.15 5.29
CA GLU A 30 -6.76 0.83 6.34
C GLU A 30 -5.63 0.29 7.22
N VAL A 31 -4.57 1.08 7.38
CA VAL A 31 -3.40 0.72 8.18
C VAL A 31 -3.20 1.73 9.31
N GLN A 32 -2.82 1.24 10.49
CA GLN A 32 -2.50 2.08 11.66
C GLN A 32 -0.99 2.23 11.85
N GLY A 33 -0.29 2.53 10.76
CA GLY A 33 1.17 2.65 10.75
C GLY A 33 1.91 1.34 10.47
N GLY A 34 3.25 1.41 10.52
CA GLY A 34 4.15 0.30 10.25
C GLY A 34 5.35 0.70 9.41
N PHE A 35 5.85 -0.23 8.61
CA PHE A 35 7.03 -0.03 7.76
C PHE A 35 6.78 -0.54 6.34
N ALA A 36 7.39 0.13 5.37
CA ALA A 36 7.51 -0.36 4.00
C ALA A 36 8.98 -0.71 3.73
N ASP A 37 9.22 -1.96 3.36
CA ASP A 37 10.50 -2.46 2.88
C ASP A 37 10.43 -2.62 1.36
N VAL A 38 11.24 -1.83 0.66
CA VAL A 38 11.28 -1.82 -0.80
C VAL A 38 12.60 -2.39 -1.24
N THR A 39 12.52 -3.46 -2.03
CA THR A 39 13.64 -4.15 -2.62
C THR A 39 13.48 -4.22 -4.14
N PRO A 40 14.54 -4.51 -4.91
CA PRO A 40 14.42 -4.80 -6.34
C PRO A 40 13.46 -5.96 -6.67
N GLN A 41 13.23 -6.88 -5.73
CA GLN A 41 12.34 -8.03 -5.86
C GLN A 41 10.88 -7.67 -5.62
N GLY A 42 10.60 -6.56 -4.92
CA GLY A 42 9.25 -6.12 -4.62
C GLY A 42 9.14 -5.23 -3.38
N LEU A 43 7.89 -4.92 -3.03
CA LEU A 43 7.51 -4.13 -1.85
C LEU A 43 6.84 -5.05 -0.82
N THR A 44 7.32 -5.01 0.42
CA THR A 44 6.66 -5.63 1.58
C THR A 44 6.20 -4.54 2.53
N ILE A 45 4.95 -4.64 2.99
CA ILE A 45 4.40 -3.75 4.03
C ILE A 45 4.25 -4.55 5.31
N LEU A 46 4.94 -4.10 6.36
CA LEU A 46 4.85 -4.61 7.71
C LEU A 46 3.98 -3.64 8.52
N ALA A 47 2.66 -3.82 8.43
CA ALA A 47 1.70 -3.00 9.15
C ALA A 47 1.54 -3.47 10.59
N GLU A 48 1.42 -2.53 11.53
CA GLU A 48 1.11 -2.83 12.94
C GLU A 48 -0.32 -3.37 13.07
N HIS A 49 -1.26 -2.69 12.39
CA HIS A 49 -2.62 -3.18 12.18
C HIS A 49 -3.05 -2.88 10.74
N ALA A 50 -3.73 -3.83 10.12
CA ALA A 50 -4.32 -3.69 8.79
C ALA A 50 -5.75 -4.25 8.78
N ARG A 51 -6.69 -3.52 8.18
CA ARG A 51 -8.07 -3.94 7.97
C ARG A 51 -8.44 -3.79 6.51
N ASP A 52 -9.13 -4.78 5.98
CA ASP A 52 -9.69 -4.72 4.62
C ASP A 52 -10.80 -3.66 4.61
N ALA A 53 -10.60 -2.61 3.82
CA ALA A 53 -11.58 -1.54 3.62
C ALA A 53 -12.52 -1.84 2.45
N GLY A 54 -12.37 -2.99 1.80
CA GLY A 54 -13.14 -3.47 0.66
C GLY A 54 -12.50 -3.17 -0.69
N VAL A 55 -13.06 -3.83 -1.73
CA VAL A 55 -12.74 -3.53 -3.14
C VAL A 55 -13.37 -2.18 -3.48
N GLY A 56 -12.56 -1.13 -3.53
CA GLY A 56 -13.03 0.19 -3.93
C GLY A 56 -13.41 0.18 -5.41
N ASN A 57 -14.69 0.37 -5.73
CA ASN A 57 -15.09 0.72 -7.09
C ASN A 57 -14.50 2.11 -7.40
N PRO A 58 -13.65 2.26 -8.44
CA PRO A 58 -12.96 3.52 -8.75
C PRO A 58 -13.89 4.72 -8.98
N ASN A 59 -15.20 4.48 -9.18
CA ASN A 59 -16.22 5.50 -9.37
C ASN A 59 -16.93 5.94 -8.07
N SER A 60 -16.50 5.50 -6.89
CA SER A 60 -17.17 5.81 -5.61
C SER A 60 -16.56 6.98 -4.83
N ALA A 61 -15.74 7.82 -5.48
CA ALA A 61 -15.28 9.07 -4.89
C ALA A 61 -16.46 10.07 -4.78
N THR A 62 -17.28 9.92 -3.75
CA THR A 62 -18.30 10.90 -3.35
C THR A 62 -17.76 11.76 -2.22
N HIS A 63 -17.54 13.04 -2.57
CA HIS A 63 -17.37 14.27 -1.78
C HIS A 63 -16.26 14.34 -0.71
#